data_AF-A0A3N6FMX8-F1
#
_entry.id   AF-A0A3N6FMX8-F1
#
_cell.length_a   1.000
_cell.length_b   1.000
_cell.length_c   1.000
_cell.angle_alpha   90.00
_cell.angle_beta   90.00
_cell.angle_gamma   90.00
#
_symmetry.space_group_name_H-M   'P 1'
#
loop_
_entity.id
_entity.type
_entity.pdbx_description
1 polymer ?
#
loop_
_entity_poly.entity_id
_entity_poly.type
_entity_poly.pdbx_seq_one_letter_code
_entity_poly.pdbx_strand_id
1 'polypeptide(L)'
;MTASLLDRVAVSVLAGVVMRPEALREATRRAAVKAAAAGGHRGRLAPGEKPNRKRMATVACVFDTRPAPRRPHDVIHPPGGRSGERPVRPGPRAENKWCTASLVRPPEQVIADAFDQADARDSQHLRPWIVLVDGARHQLDLITAETARRDVTVHVLLDFVHVAEYV
;
A
#
# COMPACT_ATOMS: atom_id res chain seq x y z
N MET A 1 18.30 27.17 5.54
CA MET A 1 17.03 26.45 5.78
C MET A 1 17.41 25.06 6.23
N THR A 2 17.20 24.74 7.50
CA THR A 2 17.46 23.39 8.03
C THR A 2 16.41 22.46 7.42
N ALA A 3 16.82 21.62 6.47
CA ALA A 3 16.05 20.42 6.17
C ALA A 3 15.84 19.72 7.52
N SER A 4 14.59 19.60 7.94
CA SER A 4 14.22 18.81 9.11
C SER A 4 14.66 17.38 8.79
N LEU A 5 15.87 17.01 9.24
CA LEU A 5 16.53 15.71 9.08
C LEU A 5 15.72 14.54 9.69
N LEU A 6 14.49 14.82 10.13
CA LEU A 6 13.55 13.89 10.74
C LEU A 6 12.35 13.57 9.84
N ASP A 7 12.16 14.23 8.69
CA ASP A 7 11.00 13.97 7.83
C ASP A 7 11.35 12.97 6.72
N ARG A 8 10.60 11.88 6.61
CA ARG A 8 10.78 10.82 5.60
C ARG A 8 9.80 10.99 4.45
N VAL A 9 10.20 10.63 3.23
CA VAL A 9 9.27 10.46 2.11
C VAL A 9 8.81 9.02 2.10
N ALA A 10 7.51 8.79 2.26
CA ALA A 10 6.93 7.45 2.31
C ALA A 10 6.07 7.19 1.06
N VAL A 11 6.32 6.07 0.39
CA VAL A 11 5.59 5.60 -0.79
C VAL A 11 4.84 4.31 -0.44
N SER A 12 3.52 4.24 -0.66
CA SER A 12 2.71 3.02 -0.45
C SER A 12 2.04 2.62 -1.74
N VAL A 13 2.08 1.33 -2.12
CA VAL A 13 1.58 0.90 -3.44
C VAL A 13 0.71 -0.37 -3.38
N LEU A 14 -0.37 -0.39 -4.19
CA LEU A 14 -1.41 -1.43 -4.41
C LEU A 14 -2.71 -1.31 -3.57
N ALA A 15 -3.86 -1.55 -4.24
CA ALA A 15 -5.14 -1.80 -3.59
C ALA A 15 -6.07 -2.66 -4.48
N GLY A 16 -6.76 -3.63 -3.87
CA GLY A 16 -7.83 -4.38 -4.54
C GLY A 16 -9.15 -3.61 -4.53
N VAL A 17 -9.67 -3.23 -5.69
CA VAL A 17 -10.91 -2.43 -5.83
C VAL A 17 -12.08 -3.31 -6.27
N VAL A 18 -13.18 -3.28 -5.51
CA VAL A 18 -14.43 -3.93 -5.92
C VAL A 18 -15.05 -3.13 -7.05
N MET A 19 -15.29 -3.79 -8.18
CA MET A 19 -15.86 -3.13 -9.36
C MET A 19 -17.38 -2.97 -9.24
N ARG A 20 -17.91 -1.85 -9.73
CA ARG A 20 -19.35 -1.69 -9.96
C ARG A 20 -19.81 -2.70 -11.04
N PRO A 21 -21.00 -3.31 -10.91
CA PRO A 21 -21.48 -4.32 -11.86
C PRO A 21 -21.44 -3.90 -13.33
N GLU A 22 -21.75 -2.64 -13.63
CA GLU A 22 -21.74 -2.04 -14.96
C GLU A 22 -20.33 -1.83 -15.54
N ALA A 23 -19.30 -1.79 -14.69
CA ALA A 23 -17.90 -1.64 -15.09
C ALA A 23 -17.16 -2.98 -15.18
N LEU A 24 -17.87 -4.10 -15.00
CA LEU A 24 -17.34 -5.44 -15.20
C LEU A 24 -17.14 -5.73 -16.69
N ARG A 25 -16.04 -6.41 -17.02
CA ARG A 25 -15.85 -6.98 -18.36
C ARG A 25 -16.97 -7.98 -18.64
N GLU A 26 -17.35 -8.12 -19.91
CA GLU A 26 -18.53 -8.89 -20.31
C GLU A 26 -18.57 -10.32 -19.73
N ALA A 27 -17.44 -11.03 -19.80
CA ALA A 27 -17.33 -12.38 -19.22
C ALA A 27 -17.56 -12.39 -17.70
N THR A 28 -16.98 -11.43 -16.97
CA THR A 28 -17.11 -11.30 -15.52
C THR A 28 -18.52 -10.86 -15.12
N ARG A 29 -19.15 -9.98 -15.91
CA ARG A 29 -20.54 -9.53 -15.72
C ARG A 29 -21.51 -10.70 -15.80
N ARG A 30 -21.39 -11.55 -16.82
CA ARG A 30 -22.21 -12.76 -16.98
C ARG A 30 -22.04 -13.74 -15.81
N ALA A 31 -20.80 -13.94 -15.36
CA ALA A 31 -20.52 -14.78 -14.20
C ALA A 31 -21.13 -14.22 -12.90
N ALA A 32 -21.05 -12.90 -12.70
CA ALA A 32 -21.62 -12.23 -11.53
C ALA A 32 -23.15 -12.33 -11.49
N VAL A 33 -23.84 -12.18 -12.62
CA VAL A 33 -25.30 -12.37 -12.71
C VAL A 33 -25.70 -13.80 -12.37
N LYS A 34 -24.97 -14.80 -12.91
CA LYS A 34 -25.21 -16.22 -12.61
C LYS A 34 -25.01 -16.55 -11.12
N ALA A 35 -23.97 -15.98 -10.51
CA ALA A 35 -23.69 -16.16 -9.08
C ALA A 35 -24.74 -15.48 -8.18
N ALA A 36 -25.24 -14.30 -8.56
CA ALA A 36 -26.31 -13.61 -7.84
C ALA A 36 -27.63 -14.39 -7.86
N ALA A 37 -27.95 -15.03 -9.00
CA ALA A 37 -29.12 -15.90 -9.14
C ALA A 37 -29.02 -17.19 -8.29
N ALA A 38 -27.81 -17.63 -7.94
CA ALA A 38 -27.57 -18.83 -7.14
C ALA A 38 -27.57 -18.59 -5.62
N GLY A 39 -27.91 -17.37 -5.14
CA GLY A 39 -28.05 -17.08 -3.70
C GLY A 39 -26.73 -16.89 -2.95
N GLY A 40 -25.67 -16.44 -3.61
CA GLY A 40 -24.33 -16.30 -3.01
C GLY A 40 -24.28 -15.41 -1.74
N HIS A 41 -23.47 -15.84 -0.76
CA HIS A 41 -23.31 -15.17 0.53
C HIS A 41 -22.72 -13.75 0.37
N ARG A 42 -23.32 -12.77 1.05
CA ARG A 42 -23.00 -11.33 0.89
C ARG A 42 -21.69 -10.86 1.54
N GLY A 43 -21.13 -11.62 2.48
CA GLY A 43 -20.04 -11.12 3.35
C GLY A 43 -18.77 -11.96 3.43
N ARG A 44 -18.83 -13.27 3.13
CA ARG A 44 -17.69 -14.19 3.25
C ARG A 44 -17.69 -15.17 2.09
N LEU A 45 -16.52 -15.34 1.47
CA LEU A 45 -16.31 -16.34 0.42
C LEU A 45 -16.47 -17.74 1.01
N ALA A 46 -17.18 -18.61 0.31
CA ALA A 46 -17.18 -20.03 0.65
C ALA A 46 -15.77 -20.62 0.37
N PRO A 47 -15.35 -21.69 1.07
CA PRO A 47 -14.11 -22.38 0.75
C PRO A 47 -14.09 -22.78 -0.74
N GLY A 48 -13.05 -22.35 -1.47
CA GLY A 48 -12.90 -22.58 -2.91
C GLY A 48 -13.60 -21.57 -3.83
N GLU A 49 -14.35 -20.60 -3.30
CA GLU A 49 -14.91 -19.51 -4.09
C GLU A 49 -13.79 -18.55 -4.52
N LYS A 50 -13.57 -18.41 -5.84
CA LYS A 50 -12.54 -17.52 -6.37
C LYS A 50 -12.89 -16.06 -6.03
N PRO A 51 -12.00 -15.30 -5.38
CA PRO A 51 -12.22 -13.94 -4.87
C PRO A 51 -12.40 -12.86 -5.96
N ASN A 52 -12.60 -13.23 -7.22
CA ASN A 52 -12.36 -12.43 -8.43
C ASN A 52 -13.43 -11.34 -8.71
N ARG A 53 -14.00 -10.72 -7.67
CA ARG A 53 -14.78 -9.47 -7.82
C ARG A 53 -13.90 -8.22 -7.80
N LYS A 54 -12.66 -8.33 -7.29
CA LYS A 54 -11.73 -7.19 -7.18
C LYS A 54 -10.83 -7.11 -8.40
N ARG A 55 -10.71 -5.92 -8.98
CA ARG A 55 -9.62 -5.59 -9.91
C ARG A 55 -8.48 -4.98 -9.12
N MET A 56 -7.26 -5.40 -9.43
CA MET A 56 -6.08 -4.77 -8.87
C MET A 56 -5.93 -3.38 -9.48
N ALA A 57 -6.03 -2.36 -8.64
CA ALA A 57 -5.59 -1.02 -8.99
C ALA A 57 -4.16 -0.87 -8.50
N THR A 58 -3.32 -0.27 -9.32
CA THR A 58 -2.06 0.28 -8.82
C THR A 58 -2.41 1.63 -8.23
N VAL A 59 -2.41 1.70 -6.90
CA VAL A 59 -2.49 2.94 -6.13
C VAL A 59 -1.07 3.27 -5.72
N ALA A 60 -0.69 4.54 -5.75
CA ALA A 60 0.52 5.02 -5.10
C ALA A 60 0.19 6.23 -4.24
N CYS A 61 0.80 6.35 -3.07
CA CYS A 61 0.71 7.56 -2.28
C CYS A 61 2.07 7.95 -1.71
N VAL A 62 2.44 9.22 -1.90
CA VAL A 62 3.65 9.86 -1.42
C VAL A 62 3.27 10.83 -0.30
N PHE A 63 3.88 10.68 0.88
CA PHE A 63 3.60 11.55 2.01
C PHE A 63 4.85 11.78 2.85
N ASP A 64 4.85 12.90 3.57
CA ASP A 64 5.89 13.19 4.55
C ASP A 64 5.51 12.56 5.90
N THR A 65 6.49 12.03 6.62
CA THR A 65 6.23 11.50 7.96
C THR A 65 7.42 11.62 8.88
N ARG A 66 7.15 12.01 10.14
CA ARG A 66 8.12 11.97 11.23
C ARG A 66 8.17 10.57 11.84
N PRO A 67 9.36 9.98 12.06
CA PRO A 67 9.53 8.79 12.86
C PRO A 67 8.89 8.95 14.22
N ALA A 68 8.06 7.99 14.60
CA ALA A 68 7.43 7.94 15.90
C ALA A 68 7.96 6.71 16.66
N PRO A 69 8.83 6.90 17.67
CA PRO A 69 9.32 5.80 18.49
C PRO A 69 8.17 5.07 19.19
N ARG A 70 8.07 3.76 18.98
CA ARG A 70 7.04 2.88 19.56
C ARG A 70 7.69 1.81 20.41
N ARG A 71 6.98 1.36 21.45
CA ARG A 71 7.34 0.19 22.25
C ARG A 71 6.67 -1.06 21.65
N PRO A 72 7.20 -2.27 21.87
CA PRO A 72 6.60 -3.50 21.32
C PRO A 72 5.10 -3.62 21.60
N HIS A 73 4.67 -3.32 22.83
CA HIS A 73 3.27 -3.37 23.25
C HIS A 73 2.38 -2.23 22.71
N ASP A 74 2.95 -1.21 22.05
CA ASP A 74 2.16 -0.21 21.32
C ASP A 74 1.69 -0.78 19.95
N VAL A 75 2.38 -1.81 19.46
CA VAL A 75 2.14 -2.47 18.16
C VAL A 75 1.43 -3.81 18.35
N ILE A 76 2.01 -4.69 19.17
CA ILE A 76 1.51 -6.04 19.46
C ILE A 76 0.74 -6.01 20.77
N HIS A 77 -0.46 -6.59 20.78
CA HIS A 77 -1.24 -6.69 22.00
C HIS A 77 -0.57 -7.66 22.99
N PRO A 78 -0.34 -7.27 24.26
CA PRO A 78 0.10 -8.23 25.26
C PRO A 78 -1.03 -9.23 25.55
N PRO A 79 -0.70 -10.45 26.03
CA PRO A 79 -1.70 -11.39 26.53
C PRO A 79 -2.61 -10.71 27.57
N GLY A 80 -3.93 -10.78 27.39
CA GLY A 80 -4.90 -10.07 28.24
C GLY A 80 -5.38 -8.72 27.69
N GLY A 81 -4.89 -8.26 26.53
CA GLY A 81 -5.39 -7.06 25.84
C GLY A 81 -4.68 -5.76 26.26
N ARG A 82 -5.12 -4.62 25.71
CA ARG A 82 -4.54 -3.31 26.05
C ARG A 82 -5.14 -2.84 27.39
N SER A 83 -4.31 -2.68 28.42
CA SER A 83 -4.75 -1.96 29.62
C SER A 83 -4.91 -0.47 29.31
N GLY A 84 -5.97 0.15 29.83
CA GLY A 84 -6.18 1.61 29.72
C GLY A 84 -5.25 2.44 30.61
N GLU A 85 -4.49 1.77 31.48
CA GLU A 85 -3.59 2.36 32.46
C GLU A 85 -2.36 3.04 31.84
N ARG A 86 -2.05 2.73 30.56
CA ARG A 86 -0.85 3.23 29.90
C ARG A 86 -1.18 4.23 28.79
N PRO A 87 -0.56 5.43 28.80
CA PRO A 87 -0.71 6.35 27.70
C PRO A 87 -0.11 5.78 26.41
N VAL A 88 -0.92 5.72 25.36
CA VAL A 88 -0.52 5.23 24.04
C VAL A 88 0.39 6.26 23.38
N ARG A 89 1.55 5.81 22.89
CA ARG A 89 2.42 6.67 22.07
C ARG A 89 1.78 6.90 20.70
N PRO A 90 1.62 8.15 20.24
CA PRO A 90 1.06 8.42 18.93
C PRO A 90 1.92 7.77 17.85
N GLY A 91 1.26 7.19 16.85
CA GLY A 91 1.93 6.66 15.67
C GLY A 91 2.44 7.77 14.74
N PRO A 92 3.17 7.39 13.67
CA PRO A 92 3.58 8.34 12.63
C PRO A 92 2.33 8.98 12.00
N ARG A 93 2.40 10.28 11.75
CA ARG A 93 1.37 11.02 11.01
C ARG A 93 1.87 11.26 9.59
N ALA A 94 0.97 11.05 8.63
CA ALA A 94 1.22 11.31 7.23
C ALA A 94 0.78 12.75 6.92
N GLU A 95 1.73 13.58 6.51
CA GLU A 95 1.58 14.99 6.14
C GLU A 95 1.78 15.15 4.63
N ASN A 96 1.26 16.25 4.06
CA ASN A 96 1.42 16.60 2.64
C ASN A 96 1.14 15.43 1.68
N LYS A 97 0.01 14.74 1.82
CA LYS A 97 -0.27 13.53 1.04
C LYS A 97 -0.51 13.88 -0.43
N TRP A 98 0.14 13.15 -1.32
CA TRP A 98 -0.19 13.10 -2.74
C TRP A 98 -0.46 11.65 -3.09
N CYS A 99 -1.61 11.35 -3.70
CA CYS A 99 -1.91 10.00 -4.11
C CYS A 99 -2.40 9.96 -5.57
N THR A 100 -2.10 8.87 -6.25
CA THR A 100 -2.57 8.54 -7.60
C THR A 100 -3.08 7.10 -7.62
N ALA A 101 -3.98 6.79 -8.54
CA ALA A 101 -4.51 5.43 -8.69
C ALA A 101 -4.86 5.15 -10.15
N SER A 102 -4.62 3.93 -10.61
CA SER A 102 -5.09 3.49 -11.92
C SER A 102 -5.49 2.02 -11.96
N LEU A 103 -6.56 1.77 -12.73
CA LEU A 103 -7.03 0.44 -13.13
C LEU A 103 -6.64 0.09 -14.58
N VAL A 104 -6.06 1.05 -15.30
CA VAL A 104 -5.81 0.99 -16.75
C VAL A 104 -4.33 1.17 -17.05
N ARG A 105 -3.69 2.17 -16.42
CA ARG A 105 -2.25 2.37 -16.57
C ARG A 105 -1.50 1.21 -15.92
N PRO A 106 -0.41 0.75 -16.54
CA PRO A 106 0.35 -0.36 -16.02
C PRO A 106 1.10 0.07 -14.73
N PRO A 107 1.40 -0.86 -13.81
CA PRO A 107 1.99 -0.52 -12.50
C PRO A 107 3.27 0.30 -12.59
N GLU A 108 4.09 0.06 -13.61
CA GLU A 108 5.34 0.76 -13.92
C GLU A 108 5.14 2.26 -13.97
N GLN A 109 4.10 2.73 -14.66
CA GLN A 109 3.82 4.17 -14.80
C GLN A 109 3.37 4.78 -13.48
N VAL A 110 2.53 4.08 -12.72
CA VAL A 110 2.03 4.60 -11.44
C VAL A 110 3.15 4.66 -10.39
N ILE A 111 4.05 3.69 -10.40
CA ILE A 111 5.24 3.68 -9.53
C ILE A 111 6.20 4.80 -9.97
N ALA A 112 6.44 4.97 -11.28
CA ALA A 112 7.26 6.07 -11.79
C ALA A 112 6.71 7.45 -11.37
N ASP A 113 5.39 7.69 -11.50
CA ASP A 113 4.76 8.93 -11.03
C ASP A 113 5.02 9.19 -9.53
N ALA A 114 5.01 8.12 -8.72
CA ALA A 114 5.26 8.23 -7.28
C ALA A 114 6.70 8.59 -6.98
N PHE A 115 7.65 8.02 -7.72
CA PHE A 115 9.05 8.41 -7.60
C PHE A 115 9.31 9.81 -8.15
N ASP A 116 8.63 10.26 -9.20
CA ASP A 116 8.72 11.65 -9.68
C ASP A 116 8.24 12.63 -8.61
N GLN A 117 7.15 12.29 -7.94
CA GLN A 117 6.64 13.10 -6.84
C GLN A 117 7.57 13.09 -5.61
N ALA A 118 8.20 11.95 -5.30
CA ALA A 118 9.18 11.87 -4.23
C ALA A 118 10.43 12.72 -4.54
N ASP A 119 10.93 12.63 -5.78
CA ASP A 119 12.07 13.39 -6.28
C ASP A 119 11.79 14.90 -6.26
N ALA A 120 10.61 15.32 -6.73
CA ALA A 120 10.20 16.72 -6.69
C ALA A 120 10.15 17.31 -5.26
N ARG A 121 9.90 16.48 -4.23
CA ARG A 121 9.86 16.89 -2.82
C ARG A 121 11.22 16.92 -2.14
N ASP A 122 12.18 16.18 -2.68
CA ASP A 122 13.50 15.99 -2.10
C ASP A 122 14.54 15.88 -3.22
N SER A 123 14.62 16.90 -4.07
CA SER A 123 15.46 16.89 -5.27
C SER A 123 16.97 16.81 -5.01
N GLN A 124 17.35 17.06 -3.75
CA GLN A 124 18.73 16.92 -3.28
C GLN A 124 18.98 15.58 -2.57
N HIS A 125 17.96 14.71 -2.49
CA HIS A 125 17.98 13.40 -1.82
C HIS A 125 18.55 13.45 -0.40
N LEU A 126 18.18 14.49 0.37
CA LEU A 126 18.71 14.71 1.73
C LEU A 126 17.89 13.98 2.80
N ARG A 127 16.74 13.42 2.43
CA ARG A 127 15.80 12.79 3.35
C ARG A 127 15.82 11.27 3.16
N PRO A 128 15.61 10.48 4.22
CA PRO A 128 15.42 9.05 4.05
C PRO A 128 14.11 8.76 3.33
N TRP A 129 14.17 7.93 2.29
CA TRP A 129 13.00 7.46 1.56
C TRP A 129 12.59 6.08 2.09
N ILE A 130 11.30 5.90 2.31
CA ILE A 130 10.68 4.66 2.76
C ILE A 130 9.66 4.22 1.71
N VAL A 131 9.70 2.95 1.32
CA VAL A 131 8.69 2.37 0.44
C VAL A 131 8.02 1.21 1.16
N LEU A 132 6.72 1.33 1.42
CA LEU A 132 5.87 0.28 1.98
C LEU A 132 5.25 -0.54 0.85
N VAL A 133 5.49 -1.85 0.89
CA VAL A 133 4.96 -2.82 -0.08
C VAL A 133 4.34 -4.03 0.62
N ASP A 134 3.42 -4.71 -0.05
CA ASP A 134 2.76 -5.93 0.42
C ASP A 134 3.60 -7.21 0.18
N GLY A 135 4.75 -7.08 -0.48
CA GLY A 135 5.66 -8.18 -0.78
C GLY A 135 5.50 -8.79 -2.16
N ALA A 136 4.66 -8.22 -3.04
CA ALA A 136 4.58 -8.65 -4.43
C ALA A 136 5.93 -8.50 -5.16
N ARG A 137 6.55 -9.60 -5.61
CA ARG A 137 7.88 -9.61 -6.26
C ARG A 137 7.97 -8.64 -7.45
N HIS A 138 6.97 -8.66 -8.33
CA HIS A 138 6.94 -7.75 -9.48
C HIS A 138 6.98 -6.28 -9.06
N GLN A 139 6.30 -5.91 -7.97
CA GLN A 139 6.34 -4.54 -7.45
C GLN A 139 7.73 -4.17 -6.92
N LEU A 140 8.40 -5.09 -6.23
CA LEU A 140 9.77 -4.91 -5.78
C LEU A 140 10.72 -4.69 -6.96
N ASP A 141 10.60 -5.48 -8.02
CA ASP A 141 11.43 -5.32 -9.23
C ASP A 141 11.27 -3.91 -9.85
N LEU A 142 10.03 -3.41 -9.91
CA LEU A 142 9.75 -2.08 -10.43
C LEU A 142 10.30 -0.96 -9.54
N ILE A 143 10.22 -1.13 -8.22
CA ILE A 143 10.82 -0.20 -7.25
C ILE A 143 12.34 -0.22 -7.42
N THR A 144 12.96 -1.40 -7.52
CA THR A 144 14.41 -1.53 -7.73
C THR A 144 14.87 -0.88 -9.03
N ALA A 145 14.08 -1.02 -10.11
CA ALA A 145 14.36 -0.34 -11.37
C ALA A 145 14.33 1.18 -11.23
N GLU A 146 13.33 1.74 -10.54
CA GLU A 146 13.25 3.19 -10.30
C GLU A 146 14.37 3.70 -9.38
N THR A 147 14.77 2.93 -8.37
CA THR A 147 15.90 3.30 -7.49
C THR A 147 17.21 3.35 -8.26
N ALA A 148 17.45 2.36 -9.13
CA ALA A 148 18.65 2.32 -9.97
C ALA A 148 18.64 3.44 -11.01
N ARG A 149 17.49 3.72 -11.63
CA ARG A 149 17.35 4.78 -12.63
C ARG A 149 17.63 6.18 -12.08
N ARG A 150 17.35 6.41 -10.79
CA ARG A 150 17.45 7.72 -10.14
C ARG A 150 18.67 7.86 -9.22
N ASP A 151 19.45 6.79 -9.07
CA ASP A 151 20.58 6.73 -8.12
C ASP A 151 20.17 7.08 -6.67
N VAL A 152 19.00 6.60 -6.25
CA VAL A 152 18.47 6.85 -4.90
C VAL A 152 18.48 5.59 -4.04
N THR A 153 18.79 5.76 -2.76
CA THR A 153 18.66 4.70 -1.76
C THR A 153 17.28 4.78 -1.09
N VAL A 154 16.55 3.67 -1.07
CA VAL A 154 15.26 3.57 -0.37
C VAL A 154 15.28 2.45 0.67
N HIS A 155 14.57 2.66 1.77
CA HIS A 155 14.30 1.61 2.75
C HIS A 155 12.95 0.96 2.47
N VAL A 156 12.99 -0.32 2.08
CA VAL A 156 11.77 -1.10 1.83
C VAL A 156 11.21 -1.63 3.14
N LEU A 157 9.95 -1.30 3.43
CA LEU A 157 9.16 -1.89 4.52
C LEU A 157 8.18 -2.87 3.91
N LEU A 158 8.24 -4.13 4.36
CA LEU A 158 7.34 -5.18 3.92
C LEU A 158 6.19 -5.31 4.93
N ASP A 159 4.96 -5.34 4.42
CA ASP A 159 3.80 -5.72 5.22
C ASP A 159 3.86 -7.22 5.50
N PHE A 160 4.28 -7.57 6.72
CA PHE A 160 4.42 -8.95 7.16
C PHE A 160 3.12 -9.75 7.07
N VAL A 161 1.95 -9.13 7.27
CA VAL A 161 0.67 -9.87 7.22
C VAL A 161 0.46 -10.43 5.83
N HIS A 162 0.71 -9.62 4.80
CA HIS A 162 0.62 -10.08 3.42
C HIS A 162 1.72 -11.09 3.09
N VAL A 163 2.97 -10.83 3.49
CA VAL A 163 4.09 -11.77 3.23
C VAL A 163 3.86 -13.14 3.86
N ALA A 164 3.32 -13.19 5.08
CA ALA A 164 3.05 -14.45 5.78
C ALA A 164 1.93 -15.28 5.14
N GLU A 165 1.06 -14.68 4.33
CA GLU A 165 0.05 -15.41 3.53
C GLU A 165 0.65 -16.06 2.26
N TYR A 166 1.88 -15.69 1.88
CA TYR A 166 2.58 -16.26 0.72
C TYR A 166 3.45 -17.49 1.04
N VAL A 167 3.62 -17.85 2.31
CA VAL A 167 4.45 -18.98 2.80
C VAL A 167 3.62 -20.16 3.28
#